data_AF-A0AAE8N196-F1
#
_entry.id   AF-A0AAE8N196-F1
#
_cell.length_a   1.000
_cell.length_b   1.000
_cell.length_c   1.000
_cell.angle_alpha   90.00
_cell.angle_beta   90.00
_cell.angle_gamma   90.00
#
_symmetry.space_group_name_H-M   'P 1'
#
loop_
_entity.id
_entity.type
_entity.pdbx_description
1 polymer ?
#
loop_
_entity_poly.entity_id
_entity_poly.type
_entity_poly.pdbx_seq_one_letter_code
_entity_poly.pdbx_strand_id
1 'polypeptide(L)'
;MKTFGALFAVISGATALSIAEINGNRFISPYNGQTVTNVEGLVTAVSSAGFYLRSTKADRDAATSEGLYVYGSNAAKTVTVGDIITVSGKVSEYRSNVDYLYLTELTSPQNITIVSSGAKVKPLVIGKDTYSPPTSKFSSLDEGGLFGVPNNVSRISVANPKLQPKKYGLDFWESIVGELVTIKEAYGVGRPNQYGDVWVRGNWKVTGKNKQGGLTMTDGDANPETIIIGTPLDASKNPTDTKMGDYYGDITGVVSYAFGFYRVLPLTHITPERNSSAAHPPVSFTSKGSCKGITVADYNAENLAPTSTHLPQVVDQIINMLKTPDLLFLQEVQDNSGSKNDGVVSANVTLTTLVDSLFETSGVQYAFAEVEPENLKDGGQPGGNIRVAYLYRPDVVELYKPNQGGSNDANEVLPGPLLKYNPGRIDPANAAWVDSRKPLVAMWRAVKGGKKPFFTVNVHFTSKGGSTSLHGDARPPVNLGVDQRTMQAEVTADFIAQILEEDKKAYVIAAGDFNEFVQVQPLQTFAKKSGLTELDEVAKISMNERYTYLFDMNSEALDHMYVSKGIGKSVKYEHMNLNTWQNYDDQVSDHDPSVARFDLC
;
A
#
# COMPACT_ATOMS: atom_id res chain seq x y z
N MET A 1 63.51 19.24 56.83
CA MET A 1 62.04 19.24 57.00
C MET A 1 61.42 18.74 55.71
N LYS A 2 60.73 17.59 55.74
CA LYS A 2 60.08 16.98 54.57
C LYS A 2 58.70 17.61 54.41
N THR A 3 58.45 18.21 53.25
CA THR A 3 57.15 18.73 52.82
C THR A 3 56.24 17.56 52.40
N PHE A 4 55.12 17.37 53.10
CA PHE A 4 54.03 16.50 52.69
C PHE A 4 53.09 17.30 51.78
N GLY A 5 53.04 16.94 50.50
CA GLY A 5 51.97 17.36 49.59
C GLY A 5 50.81 16.38 49.70
N ALA A 6 49.66 16.84 50.18
CA ALA A 6 48.42 16.07 50.17
C ALA A 6 47.79 16.17 48.76
N LEU A 7 47.71 15.03 48.06
CA LEU A 7 46.96 14.91 46.81
C LEU A 7 45.48 14.72 47.17
N PHE A 8 44.62 15.70 46.89
CA PHE A 8 43.18 15.51 46.91
C PHE A 8 42.76 14.75 45.65
N ALA A 9 42.40 13.47 45.80
CA ALA A 9 41.69 12.73 44.76
C ALA A 9 40.23 13.18 44.75
N VAL A 10 39.85 13.97 43.75
CA VAL A 10 38.44 14.25 43.46
C VAL A 10 37.87 13.02 42.77
N ILE A 11 37.19 12.16 43.52
CA ILE A 11 36.38 11.08 42.97
C ILE A 11 35.12 11.73 42.41
N SER A 12 35.08 12.00 41.10
CA SER A 12 33.81 12.26 40.43
C SER A 12 33.02 10.96 40.45
N GLY A 13 31.95 10.89 41.24
CA GLY A 13 30.99 9.80 41.15
C GLY A 13 30.33 9.85 39.77
N ALA A 14 30.81 9.04 38.84
CA ALA A 14 30.12 8.83 37.57
C ALA A 14 28.83 8.09 37.89
N THR A 15 27.70 8.80 37.81
CA THR A 15 26.37 8.19 37.88
C THR A 15 26.20 7.22 36.71
N ALA A 16 25.64 6.03 36.96
CA ALA A 16 25.35 5.07 35.89
C ALA A 16 24.39 5.70 34.88
N LEU A 17 24.69 5.53 33.58
CA LEU A 17 23.83 6.02 32.50
C LEU A 17 22.49 5.29 32.53
N SER A 18 21.41 6.05 32.45
CA SER A 18 20.06 5.52 32.34
C SER A 18 19.77 5.03 30.91
N ILE A 19 18.76 4.17 30.78
CA ILE A 19 18.29 3.70 29.46
C ILE A 19 17.78 4.88 28.61
N ALA A 20 17.04 5.82 29.21
CA ALA A 20 16.56 7.01 28.52
C ALA A 20 17.69 7.90 27.99
N GLU A 21 18.81 8.04 28.72
CA GLU A 21 19.99 8.74 28.23
C GLU A 21 20.68 8.00 27.08
N ILE A 22 20.74 6.66 27.14
CA ILE A 22 21.29 5.83 26.06
C ILE A 22 20.48 6.01 24.78
N ASN A 23 19.16 5.92 24.84
CA ASN A 23 18.31 6.14 23.66
C ASN A 23 18.38 7.61 23.20
N GLY A 24 18.30 8.55 24.13
CA GLY A 24 18.20 9.97 23.83
C GLY A 24 16.83 10.34 23.24
N ASN A 25 16.69 11.62 22.84
CA ASN A 25 15.42 12.18 22.35
C ASN A 25 15.37 12.40 20.83
N ARG A 26 16.11 11.56 20.10
CA ARG A 26 16.28 11.59 18.64
C ARG A 26 16.34 10.14 18.12
N PHE A 27 16.38 9.96 16.81
CA PHE A 27 16.42 8.64 16.17
C PHE A 27 17.79 7.94 16.24
N ILE A 28 18.85 8.68 16.62
CA ILE A 28 20.20 8.12 16.80
C ILE A 28 20.66 8.41 18.22
N SER A 29 21.09 7.36 18.91
CA SER A 29 21.64 7.42 20.25
C SER A 29 22.83 8.39 20.33
N PRO A 30 22.89 9.27 21.35
CA PRO A 30 24.08 10.08 21.62
C PRO A 30 25.29 9.25 22.07
N TYR A 31 25.08 7.97 22.38
CA TYR A 31 26.11 7.02 22.80
C TYR A 31 26.45 5.98 21.73
N ASN A 32 25.94 6.11 20.51
CA ASN A 32 26.27 5.19 19.42
C ASN A 32 27.79 4.97 19.28
N GLY A 33 28.20 3.71 19.27
CA GLY A 33 29.59 3.28 19.18
C GLY A 33 30.34 3.27 20.52
N GLN A 34 29.77 3.78 21.60
CA GLN A 34 30.40 3.86 22.92
C GLN A 34 30.10 2.62 23.78
N THR A 35 31.03 2.28 24.66
CA THR A 35 30.79 1.28 25.71
C THR A 35 30.18 1.96 26.93
N VAL A 36 29.06 1.45 27.38
CA VAL A 36 28.37 1.87 28.61
C VAL A 36 28.47 0.76 29.65
N THR A 37 28.52 1.16 30.92
CA THR A 37 28.71 0.23 32.05
C THR A 37 27.64 0.40 33.09
N ASN A 38 27.28 -0.71 33.75
CA ASN A 38 26.32 -0.75 34.87
C ASN A 38 24.95 -0.15 34.52
N VAL A 39 24.47 -0.36 33.30
CA VAL A 39 23.11 0.01 32.88
C VAL A 39 22.13 -0.88 33.65
N GLU A 40 21.33 -0.28 34.53
CA GLU A 40 20.33 -0.98 35.33
C GLU A 40 18.98 -1.03 34.61
N GLY A 41 18.33 -2.19 34.60
CA GLY A 41 17.00 -2.35 34.02
C GLY A 41 16.28 -3.61 34.46
N LEU A 42 14.95 -3.57 34.39
CA LEU A 42 14.03 -4.69 34.56
C LEU A 42 13.90 -5.46 33.25
N VAL A 43 14.16 -6.76 33.26
CA VAL A 43 13.93 -7.65 32.12
C VAL A 43 12.43 -7.82 31.90
N THR A 44 11.91 -7.28 30.80
CA THR A 44 10.48 -7.29 30.46
C THR A 44 10.09 -8.40 29.49
N ALA A 45 11.02 -8.85 28.65
CA ALA A 45 10.85 -9.96 27.73
C ALA A 45 12.20 -10.57 27.35
N VAL A 46 12.19 -11.85 26.97
CA VAL A 46 13.37 -12.60 26.52
C VAL A 46 13.02 -13.33 25.22
N SER A 47 13.96 -13.34 24.28
CA SER A 47 13.90 -14.11 23.04
C SER A 47 15.15 -14.97 22.86
N SER A 48 15.20 -15.78 21.81
CA SER A 48 16.39 -16.59 21.50
C SER A 48 17.62 -15.76 21.10
N ALA A 49 17.42 -14.54 20.60
CA ALA A 49 18.48 -13.65 20.12
C ALA A 49 18.96 -12.63 21.17
N GLY A 50 18.14 -12.32 22.17
CA GLY A 50 18.43 -11.28 23.15
C GLY A 50 17.32 -11.11 24.18
N PHE A 51 17.32 -10.00 24.90
CA PHE A 51 16.29 -9.67 25.88
C PHE A 51 16.05 -8.17 25.93
N TYR A 52 14.94 -7.75 26.52
CA TYR A 52 14.52 -6.36 26.60
C TYR A 52 14.53 -5.88 28.03
N LEU A 53 15.08 -4.69 28.24
CA LEU A 53 15.12 -4.01 29.51
C LEU A 53 14.15 -2.83 29.51
N ARG A 54 13.55 -2.57 30.67
CA ARG A 54 12.90 -1.29 31.00
C ARG A 54 13.62 -0.63 32.16
N SER A 55 13.81 0.68 32.10
CA SER A 55 14.32 1.48 33.21
C SER A 55 13.50 1.28 34.49
N THR A 56 14.19 1.13 35.63
CA THR A 56 13.56 1.10 36.96
C THR A 56 13.16 2.51 37.45
N LYS A 57 13.68 3.56 36.79
CA LYS A 57 13.49 4.98 37.14
C LYS A 57 13.24 5.78 35.86
N ALA A 58 11.99 5.79 35.39
CA ALA A 58 11.62 6.53 34.20
C ALA A 58 11.82 8.05 34.38
N ASP A 59 12.34 8.73 33.35
CA ASP A 59 12.56 10.17 33.29
C ASP A 59 11.28 10.96 33.00
N ARG A 60 10.25 10.27 32.47
CA ARG A 60 8.94 10.82 32.06
C ARG A 60 9.01 11.85 30.94
N ASP A 61 10.09 11.89 30.16
CA ASP A 61 10.10 12.60 28.89
C ASP A 61 9.35 11.76 27.85
N ALA A 62 8.43 12.40 27.13
CA ALA A 62 7.68 11.76 26.08
C ALA A 62 8.56 11.35 24.90
N ALA A 63 9.71 12.03 24.73
CA ALA A 63 10.59 11.91 23.59
C ALA A 63 11.73 10.90 23.80
N THR A 64 11.81 10.21 24.94
CA THR A 64 12.82 9.19 25.24
C THR A 64 12.11 7.86 25.51
N SER A 65 12.69 6.76 25.04
CA SER A 65 12.20 5.42 25.42
C SER A 65 12.88 4.96 26.71
N GLU A 66 12.09 4.33 27.58
CA GLU A 66 12.59 3.64 28.78
C GLU A 66 12.96 2.17 28.48
N GLY A 67 12.74 1.72 27.24
CA GLY A 67 13.03 0.39 26.74
C GLY A 67 14.40 0.30 26.06
N LEU A 68 15.11 -0.82 26.22
CA LEU A 68 16.38 -1.08 25.51
C LEU A 68 16.47 -2.55 25.11
N TYR A 69 16.81 -2.81 23.85
CA TYR A 69 17.12 -4.16 23.39
C TYR A 69 18.59 -4.51 23.68
N VAL A 70 18.82 -5.67 24.29
CA VAL A 70 20.15 -6.24 24.51
C VAL A 70 20.33 -7.43 23.58
N TYR A 71 21.14 -7.24 22.54
CA TYR A 71 21.43 -8.27 21.55
C TYR A 71 22.53 -9.22 22.04
N GLY A 72 22.20 -10.50 22.17
CA GLY A 72 23.14 -11.54 22.60
C GLY A 72 22.47 -12.81 23.09
N SER A 73 22.46 -13.86 22.26
CA SER A 73 21.80 -15.15 22.55
C SER A 73 22.36 -15.87 23.78
N ASN A 74 23.66 -15.74 24.07
CA ASN A 74 24.25 -16.31 25.29
C ASN A 74 23.84 -15.54 26.54
N ALA A 75 23.74 -14.22 26.44
CA ALA A 75 23.31 -13.37 27.55
C ALA A 75 21.82 -13.59 27.87
N ALA A 76 20.97 -13.78 26.85
CA ALA A 76 19.55 -14.10 27.03
C ALA A 76 19.32 -15.36 27.89
N LYS A 77 20.21 -16.34 27.85
CA LYS A 77 20.13 -17.57 28.68
C LYS A 77 20.43 -17.35 30.16
N THR A 78 20.96 -16.17 30.53
CA THR A 78 21.40 -15.87 31.90
C THR A 78 20.39 -15.06 32.72
N VAL A 79 19.28 -14.65 32.09
CA VAL A 79 18.27 -13.78 32.70
C VAL A 79 16.87 -14.35 32.51
N THR A 80 15.96 -13.97 33.39
CA THR A 80 14.53 -14.31 33.31
C THR A 80 13.69 -13.03 33.39
N VAL A 81 12.51 -13.05 32.78
CA VAL A 81 11.52 -11.97 32.93
C VAL A 81 11.24 -11.70 34.41
N GLY A 82 11.29 -10.43 34.81
CA GLY A 82 11.15 -10.01 36.21
C GLY A 82 12.47 -9.85 36.98
N ASP A 83 13.62 -10.19 36.38
CA ASP A 83 14.93 -9.85 36.94
C ASP A 83 15.21 -8.35 36.78
N ILE A 84 15.72 -7.71 37.83
CA ILE A 84 16.39 -6.42 37.73
C ILE A 84 17.87 -6.71 37.66
N ILE A 85 18.52 -6.27 36.58
CA ILE A 85 19.93 -6.54 36.32
C ILE A 85 20.71 -5.24 36.17
N THR A 86 22.04 -5.34 36.31
CA THR A 86 22.97 -4.39 35.70
C THR A 86 23.71 -5.08 34.56
N VAL A 87 23.90 -4.40 33.43
CA VAL A 87 24.66 -4.90 32.27
C VAL A 87 25.59 -3.84 31.71
N SER A 88 26.73 -4.27 31.16
CA SER A 88 27.63 -3.43 30.37
C SER A 88 27.63 -3.90 28.92
N GLY A 89 27.87 -3.01 27.97
CA GLY A 89 27.92 -3.38 26.56
C GLY A 89 28.23 -2.18 25.66
N LYS A 90 28.22 -2.40 24.35
CA LYS A 90 28.44 -1.34 23.36
C LYS A 90 27.11 -0.94 22.74
N VAL A 91 26.79 0.35 22.81
CA VAL A 91 25.62 0.91 22.13
C VAL A 91 25.88 0.91 20.62
N SER A 92 24.92 0.41 19.85
CA SER A 92 25.02 0.28 18.40
C SER A 92 23.71 0.71 17.75
N GLU A 93 23.83 1.34 16.59
CA GLU A 93 22.71 1.62 15.70
C GLU A 93 22.67 0.56 14.61
N TYR A 94 21.71 -0.36 14.71
CA TYR A 94 21.58 -1.49 13.78
C TYR A 94 20.56 -1.21 12.69
N ARG A 95 20.88 -1.56 11.44
CA ARG A 95 19.91 -1.68 10.35
C ARG A 95 20.36 -2.74 9.34
N SER A 96 19.41 -3.42 8.73
CA SER A 96 19.67 -4.47 7.73
C SER A 96 19.66 -3.98 6.29
N ASN A 97 19.16 -2.78 6.03
CA ASN A 97 19.13 -2.13 4.72
C ASN A 97 19.41 -0.62 4.88
N VAL A 98 20.02 0.02 3.88
CA VAL A 98 20.33 1.46 3.86
C VAL A 98 19.08 2.35 3.87
N ASP A 99 17.95 1.85 3.37
CA ASP A 99 16.69 2.61 3.30
C ASP A 99 15.90 2.59 4.62
N TYR A 100 16.34 1.75 5.57
CA TYR A 100 15.67 1.58 6.87
C TYR A 100 16.23 2.54 7.92
N LEU A 101 15.39 2.88 8.91
CA LEU A 101 15.83 3.51 10.15
C LEU A 101 16.72 2.56 10.95
N TYR A 102 17.39 3.13 11.94
CA TYR A 102 18.23 2.38 12.86
C TYR A 102 17.42 1.92 14.08
N LEU A 103 17.79 0.78 14.63
CA LEU A 103 17.40 0.32 15.95
C LEU A 103 18.58 0.52 16.90
N THR A 104 18.39 1.33 17.94
CA THR A 104 19.36 1.42 19.05
C THR A 104 19.34 0.13 19.86
N GLU A 105 20.50 -0.51 20.00
CA GLU A 105 20.67 -1.75 20.76
C GLU A 105 21.97 -1.79 21.55
N LEU A 106 22.00 -2.60 22.61
CA LEU A 106 23.21 -2.92 23.36
C LEU A 106 23.80 -4.24 22.84
N THR A 107 24.99 -4.18 22.27
CA THR A 107 25.74 -5.32 21.72
C THR A 107 26.89 -5.73 22.63
N SER A 108 27.41 -6.94 22.41
CA SER A 108 28.50 -7.53 23.21
C SER A 108 28.28 -7.42 24.73
N PRO A 109 27.10 -7.84 25.25
CA PRO A 109 26.76 -7.69 26.65
C PRO A 109 27.71 -8.47 27.56
N GLN A 110 28.14 -7.82 28.64
CA GLN A 110 29.10 -8.31 29.63
C GLN A 110 28.73 -7.83 31.03
N ASN A 111 29.33 -8.44 32.06
CA ASN A 111 29.13 -8.08 33.47
C ASN A 111 27.65 -8.06 33.90
N ILE A 112 26.86 -9.00 33.38
CA ILE A 112 25.44 -9.15 33.75
C ILE A 112 25.39 -9.61 35.20
N THR A 113 24.77 -8.81 36.06
CA THR A 113 24.56 -9.12 37.47
C THR A 113 23.08 -8.98 37.79
N ILE A 114 22.47 -10.02 38.37
CA ILE A 114 21.09 -9.97 38.87
C ILE A 114 21.10 -9.24 40.21
N VAL A 115 20.47 -8.06 40.26
CA VAL A 115 20.31 -7.24 41.47
C VAL A 115 19.17 -7.78 42.33
N SER A 116 18.06 -8.17 41.68
CA SER A 116 16.91 -8.81 42.33
C SER A 116 16.07 -9.57 41.30
N SER A 117 15.20 -10.47 41.75
CA SER A 117 14.33 -11.29 40.89
C SER A 117 12.87 -11.23 41.35
N GLY A 118 11.96 -11.61 40.45
CA GLY A 118 10.52 -11.72 40.76
C GLY A 118 9.78 -10.38 40.78
N ALA A 119 10.36 -9.32 40.20
CA ALA A 119 9.67 -8.06 40.05
C ALA A 119 8.47 -8.20 39.09
N LYS A 120 7.36 -7.53 39.42
CA LYS A 120 6.17 -7.56 38.58
C LYS A 120 6.41 -6.77 37.30
N VAL A 121 6.29 -7.44 36.15
CA VAL A 121 6.31 -6.79 34.84
C VAL A 121 4.89 -6.41 34.45
N LYS A 122 4.65 -5.11 34.24
CA LYS A 122 3.35 -4.57 33.79
C LYS A 122 3.53 -3.91 32.42
N PRO A 123 2.82 -4.34 31.36
CA PRO A 123 2.87 -3.65 30.07
C PRO A 123 2.24 -2.26 30.14
N LEU A 124 2.70 -1.35 29.28
CA LEU A 124 2.08 -0.03 29.08
C LEU A 124 0.91 -0.17 28.09
N VAL A 125 -0.27 0.32 28.43
CA VAL A 125 -1.40 0.34 27.50
C VAL A 125 -1.26 1.51 26.54
N ILE A 126 -1.15 1.24 25.23
CA ILE A 126 -1.02 2.29 24.21
C ILE A 126 -2.27 3.20 24.22
N GLY A 127 -2.06 4.52 24.19
CA GLY A 127 -3.13 5.51 24.23
C GLY A 127 -3.74 5.77 25.61
N LYS A 128 -3.33 5.01 26.64
CA LYS A 128 -3.73 5.22 28.04
C LYS A 128 -2.54 5.53 28.95
N ASP A 129 -1.56 4.63 28.98
CA ASP A 129 -0.30 4.80 29.71
C ASP A 129 0.75 5.50 28.83
N THR A 130 0.54 5.52 27.50
CA THR A 130 1.29 6.32 26.51
C THR A 130 0.36 7.35 25.84
N TYR A 131 0.90 8.19 24.95
CA TYR A 131 0.05 8.97 24.04
C TYR A 131 -0.71 8.08 23.06
N SER A 132 -1.79 8.62 22.48
CA SER A 132 -2.39 8.00 21.30
C SER A 132 -1.45 8.19 20.10
N PRO A 133 -1.29 7.17 19.24
CA PRO A 133 -0.56 7.34 17.99
C PRO A 133 -1.16 8.49 17.16
N PRO A 134 -0.33 9.35 16.56
CA PRO A 134 -0.78 10.36 15.59
C PRO A 134 -1.45 9.70 14.38
N THR A 135 -2.45 10.38 13.79
CA THR A 135 -3.35 9.79 12.76
C THR A 135 -3.20 10.45 11.38
N SER A 136 -2.02 10.95 11.00
CA SER A 136 -1.83 11.51 9.64
C SER A 136 -0.36 11.70 9.29
N LYS A 137 0.36 12.49 10.08
CA LYS A 137 1.75 12.86 9.75
C LYS A 137 2.73 11.80 10.23
N PHE A 138 3.68 11.44 9.37
CA PHE A 138 4.74 10.48 9.68
C PHE A 138 5.98 11.14 10.26
N SER A 139 6.45 12.23 9.64
CA SER A 139 7.67 12.93 10.05
C SER A 139 7.57 14.45 9.89
N SER A 140 8.37 15.18 10.66
CA SER A 140 8.58 16.61 10.45
C SER A 140 9.37 16.93 9.17
N LEU A 141 10.03 15.93 8.58
CA LEU A 141 10.84 16.05 7.37
C LEU A 141 10.08 15.76 6.07
N ASP A 142 8.76 15.51 6.14
CA ASP A 142 7.89 15.30 4.99
C ASP A 142 7.55 16.62 4.29
N GLU A 143 8.55 17.24 3.69
CA GLU A 143 8.37 18.47 2.91
C GLU A 143 7.42 18.24 1.74
N GLY A 144 6.39 19.08 1.61
CA GLY A 144 5.34 18.89 0.62
C GLY A 144 4.35 17.76 0.93
N GLY A 145 4.47 17.09 2.09
CA GLY A 145 3.63 15.97 2.50
C GLY A 145 4.25 14.61 2.21
N LEU A 146 3.55 13.54 2.58
CA LEU A 146 4.06 12.16 2.52
C LEU A 146 4.45 11.70 1.10
N PHE A 147 3.80 12.23 0.07
CA PHE A 147 4.10 11.95 -1.33
C PHE A 147 4.57 13.20 -2.08
N GLY A 148 5.15 14.16 -1.34
CA GLY A 148 5.73 15.36 -1.92
C GLY A 148 6.82 15.04 -2.93
N VAL A 149 6.88 15.82 -4.00
CA VAL A 149 7.95 15.75 -5.02
C VAL A 149 8.70 17.09 -5.07
N PRO A 150 10.05 17.09 -5.23
CA PRO A 150 10.91 15.91 -5.26
C PRO A 150 10.90 15.14 -3.92
N ASN A 151 10.89 13.81 -3.98
CA ASN A 151 10.96 12.95 -2.80
C ASN A 151 12.42 12.72 -2.38
N ASN A 152 12.65 12.12 -1.20
CA ASN A 152 13.99 11.83 -0.66
C ASN A 152 14.93 13.06 -0.64
N VAL A 153 14.38 14.23 -0.29
CA VAL A 153 15.16 15.48 -0.15
C VAL A 153 15.87 15.57 1.20
N SER A 154 15.46 14.75 2.16
CA SER A 154 16.05 14.62 3.49
C SER A 154 16.11 13.16 3.93
N ARG A 155 16.89 12.88 4.98
CA ARG A 155 16.97 11.56 5.63
C ARG A 155 16.93 11.70 7.14
N ILE A 156 16.12 10.89 7.81
CA ILE A 156 16.00 10.89 9.28
C ILE A 156 17.35 10.63 9.94
N SER A 157 18.12 9.66 9.44
CA SER A 157 19.44 9.29 9.96
C SER A 157 20.49 10.40 9.86
N VAL A 158 20.32 11.34 8.93
CA VAL A 158 21.25 12.46 8.71
C VAL A 158 20.81 13.69 9.50
N ALA A 159 19.55 14.09 9.35
CA ALA A 159 19.00 15.25 10.05
C ALA A 159 18.86 15.00 11.56
N ASN A 160 18.63 13.73 11.93
CA ASN A 160 18.42 13.22 13.28
C ASN A 160 17.54 14.14 14.13
N PRO A 161 16.30 14.46 13.71
CA PRO A 161 15.48 15.47 14.36
C PRO A 161 15.12 15.08 15.80
N LYS A 162 14.81 16.07 16.64
CA LYS A 162 14.25 15.81 17.96
C LYS A 162 12.85 15.22 17.80
N LEU A 163 12.58 14.12 18.51
CA LEU A 163 11.28 13.45 18.46
C LEU A 163 10.17 14.39 18.94
N GLN A 164 9.04 14.38 18.24
CA GLN A 164 7.77 15.01 18.60
C GLN A 164 6.62 13.97 18.56
N PRO A 165 6.57 13.04 19.52
CA PRO A 165 5.67 11.87 19.53
C PRO A 165 4.17 12.19 19.48
N LYS A 166 3.78 13.40 19.88
CA LYS A 166 2.38 13.85 19.82
C LYS A 166 1.93 14.25 18.42
N LYS A 167 2.86 14.45 17.49
CA LYS A 167 2.60 15.04 16.17
C LYS A 167 2.86 14.08 15.02
N TYR A 168 3.87 13.23 15.15
CA TYR A 168 4.40 12.43 14.06
C TYR A 168 4.45 10.95 14.44
N GLY A 169 3.94 10.09 13.56
CA GLY A 169 3.83 8.65 13.78
C GLY A 169 5.17 7.97 13.98
N LEU A 170 6.19 8.30 13.19
CA LEU A 170 7.52 7.70 13.37
C LEU A 170 8.11 8.07 14.71
N ASP A 171 8.02 9.35 15.09
CA ASP A 171 8.49 9.84 16.38
C ASP A 171 7.76 9.16 17.54
N PHE A 172 6.46 8.89 17.39
CA PHE A 172 5.68 8.16 18.39
C PHE A 172 6.20 6.75 18.60
N TRP A 173 6.31 5.96 17.52
CA TRP A 173 6.77 4.59 17.62
C TRP A 173 8.22 4.51 18.10
N GLU A 174 9.09 5.41 17.63
CA GLU A 174 10.48 5.53 18.08
C GLU A 174 10.58 5.76 19.59
N SER A 175 9.76 6.69 20.13
CA SER A 175 9.79 7.05 21.55
C SER A 175 9.41 5.93 22.51
N ILE A 176 8.93 4.79 22.00
CA ILE A 176 8.56 3.62 22.80
C ILE A 176 9.24 2.34 22.30
N VAL A 177 10.27 2.41 21.45
CA VAL A 177 11.03 1.22 21.02
C VAL A 177 11.65 0.51 22.23
N GLY A 178 11.56 -0.81 22.28
CA GLY A 178 12.02 -1.64 23.39
C GLY A 178 11.02 -1.77 24.55
N GLU A 179 9.93 -1.01 24.55
CA GLU A 179 8.92 -1.08 25.60
C GLU A 179 7.98 -2.28 25.46
N LEU A 180 7.65 -2.91 26.60
CA LEU A 180 6.56 -3.90 26.67
C LEU A 180 5.21 -3.18 26.75
N VAL A 181 4.39 -3.36 25.73
CA VAL A 181 3.11 -2.67 25.53
C VAL A 181 1.94 -3.63 25.39
N THR A 182 0.73 -3.12 25.63
CA THR A 182 -0.54 -3.77 25.28
C THR A 182 -1.33 -2.88 24.32
N ILE A 183 -1.68 -3.44 23.17
CA ILE A 183 -2.69 -2.91 22.24
C ILE A 183 -4.03 -3.43 22.72
N LYS A 184 -4.93 -2.53 23.13
CA LYS A 184 -6.29 -2.89 23.55
C LYS A 184 -7.22 -3.02 22.37
N GLU A 185 -8.05 -4.07 22.38
CA GLU A 185 -9.11 -4.31 21.40
C GLU A 185 -8.62 -4.16 19.94
N ALA A 186 -7.61 -4.95 19.59
CA ALA A 186 -6.93 -4.93 18.30
C ALA A 186 -7.82 -5.45 17.17
N TYR A 187 -7.80 -4.73 16.04
CA TYR A 187 -8.42 -5.13 14.77
C TYR A 187 -7.35 -5.19 13.68
N GLY A 188 -7.37 -6.25 12.88
CA GLY A 188 -6.58 -6.36 11.66
C GLY A 188 -7.05 -5.34 10.63
N VAL A 189 -6.13 -4.54 10.11
CA VAL A 189 -6.43 -3.55 9.04
C VAL A 189 -5.99 -4.05 7.66
N GLY A 190 -5.40 -5.23 7.59
CA GLY A 190 -5.00 -5.92 6.37
C GLY A 190 -4.93 -7.42 6.58
N ARG A 191 -4.52 -8.14 5.54
CA ARG A 191 -4.21 -9.58 5.59
C ARG A 191 -2.75 -9.80 6.04
N PRO A 192 -2.42 -10.96 6.63
CA PRO A 192 -1.05 -11.26 7.00
C PRO A 192 -0.21 -11.55 5.75
N ASN A 193 1.11 -11.31 5.84
CA ASN A 193 2.05 -11.82 4.85
C ASN A 193 2.36 -13.32 5.10
N GLN A 194 3.23 -13.91 4.26
CA GLN A 194 3.66 -15.32 4.38
C GLN A 194 4.32 -15.71 5.71
N TYR A 195 4.71 -14.73 6.55
CA TYR A 195 5.29 -14.96 7.87
C TYR A 195 4.28 -14.81 9.01
N GLY A 196 3.02 -14.45 8.70
CA GLY A 196 2.00 -14.14 9.70
C GLY A 196 2.14 -12.75 10.31
N ASP A 197 2.95 -11.87 9.71
CA ASP A 197 3.02 -10.46 10.11
C ASP A 197 1.74 -9.76 9.62
N VAL A 198 1.01 -9.11 10.52
CA VAL A 198 -0.28 -8.46 10.22
C VAL A 198 -0.34 -7.04 10.77
N TRP A 199 -0.89 -6.11 10.00
CA TRP A 199 -1.13 -4.74 10.45
C TRP A 199 -2.37 -4.66 11.33
N VAL A 200 -2.27 -3.97 12.46
CA VAL A 200 -3.39 -3.76 13.38
C VAL A 200 -3.52 -2.31 13.86
N ARG A 201 -4.71 -1.99 14.35
CA ARG A 201 -4.99 -0.82 15.21
C ARG A 201 -5.66 -1.27 16.51
N GLY A 202 -5.44 -0.53 17.60
CA GLY A 202 -6.19 -0.71 18.85
C GLY A 202 -7.47 0.12 18.91
N ASN A 203 -7.98 0.34 20.13
CA ASN A 203 -9.16 1.19 20.38
C ASN A 203 -8.85 2.70 20.53
N TRP A 204 -7.63 3.12 20.23
CA TRP A 204 -7.33 4.55 20.08
C TRP A 204 -8.09 5.14 18.88
N LYS A 205 -8.11 6.48 18.82
CA LYS A 205 -8.70 7.21 17.71
C LYS A 205 -7.91 6.90 16.42
N VAL A 206 -8.65 6.62 15.35
CA VAL A 206 -8.11 6.42 13.99
C VAL A 206 -8.84 7.30 12.98
N THR A 207 -8.23 7.55 11.84
CA THR A 207 -8.84 8.13 10.64
C THR A 207 -9.03 7.05 9.57
N GLY A 208 -9.64 7.37 8.42
CA GLY A 208 -9.76 6.45 7.29
C GLY A 208 -10.64 5.20 7.47
N LYS A 209 -11.20 4.92 8.66
CA LYS A 209 -11.91 3.66 8.94
C LYS A 209 -13.04 3.37 7.94
N ASN A 210 -12.90 2.27 7.20
CA ASN A 210 -13.87 1.77 6.23
C ASN A 210 -14.85 0.76 6.85
N LYS A 211 -15.90 0.39 6.10
CA LYS A 211 -16.95 -0.53 6.58
C LYS A 211 -16.41 -1.92 6.94
N GLN A 212 -15.30 -2.35 6.36
CA GLN A 212 -14.72 -3.69 6.55
C GLN A 212 -13.64 -3.72 7.62
N GLY A 213 -13.37 -2.58 8.26
CA GLY A 213 -12.55 -2.49 9.45
C GLY A 213 -11.09 -2.15 9.18
N GLY A 214 -10.69 -2.04 7.91
CA GLY A 214 -9.43 -1.44 7.49
C GLY A 214 -9.44 0.07 7.59
N LEU A 215 -8.31 0.68 7.25
CA LEU A 215 -8.15 2.13 7.20
C LEU A 215 -7.78 2.55 5.77
N THR A 216 -8.64 3.36 5.17
CA THR A 216 -8.45 3.91 3.83
C THR A 216 -7.53 5.11 3.89
N MET A 217 -6.50 5.11 3.05
CA MET A 217 -5.59 6.23 2.91
C MET A 217 -6.34 7.45 2.34
N THR A 218 -6.09 8.62 2.91
CA THR A 218 -6.71 9.89 2.49
C THR A 218 -5.65 10.97 2.23
N ASP A 219 -6.07 12.16 1.81
CA ASP A 219 -5.12 13.22 1.49
C ASP A 219 -4.27 13.63 2.71
N GLY A 220 -2.96 13.41 2.60
CA GLY A 220 -1.99 13.67 3.66
C GLY A 220 -2.00 12.67 4.82
N ASP A 221 -2.70 11.54 4.70
CA ASP A 221 -2.82 10.52 5.75
C ASP A 221 -2.77 9.10 5.16
N ALA A 222 -1.69 8.38 5.49
CA ALA A 222 -1.51 6.96 5.18
C ALA A 222 -1.38 6.12 6.46
N ASN A 223 -2.25 6.42 7.44
CA ASN A 223 -2.52 5.62 8.63
C ASN A 223 -1.29 5.32 9.53
N PRO A 224 -0.51 6.33 9.96
CA PRO A 224 0.64 6.14 10.87
C PRO A 224 0.27 5.56 12.24
N GLU A 225 -1.01 5.55 12.60
CA GLU A 225 -1.51 5.00 13.86
C GLU A 225 -1.61 3.47 13.90
N THR A 226 -1.20 2.79 12.82
CA THR A 226 -1.18 1.34 12.71
C THR A 226 0.21 0.77 13.03
N ILE A 227 0.25 -0.51 13.39
CA ILE A 227 1.51 -1.21 13.67
C ILE A 227 1.44 -2.67 13.24
N ILE A 228 2.56 -3.20 12.77
CA ILE A 228 2.70 -4.63 12.48
C ILE A 228 2.74 -5.42 13.79
N ILE A 229 1.99 -6.51 13.87
CA ILE A 229 2.25 -7.59 14.82
C ILE A 229 3.20 -8.57 14.15
N GLY A 230 4.43 -8.62 14.64
CA GLY A 230 5.50 -9.42 14.06
C GLY A 230 5.56 -10.84 14.62
N THR A 231 6.70 -11.49 14.41
CA THR A 231 6.99 -12.84 14.91
C THR A 231 6.93 -12.92 16.46
N PRO A 232 6.21 -13.90 17.04
CA PRO A 232 6.16 -14.12 18.48
C PRO A 232 7.51 -14.42 19.13
N LEU A 233 7.73 -13.89 20.34
CA LEU A 233 8.99 -14.07 21.07
C LEU A 233 9.20 -15.49 21.61
N ASP A 234 8.12 -16.25 21.84
CA ASP A 234 8.15 -17.64 22.31
C ASP A 234 8.32 -18.68 21.18
N ALA A 235 8.60 -18.21 19.96
CA ALA A 235 8.74 -19.02 18.74
C ALA A 235 7.46 -19.76 18.27
N SER A 236 6.30 -19.46 18.87
CA SER A 236 5.01 -19.79 18.25
C SER A 236 4.81 -19.01 16.94
N LYS A 237 3.80 -19.36 16.15
CA LYS A 237 3.55 -18.77 14.84
C LYS A 237 2.17 -18.14 14.79
N ASN A 238 2.10 -16.93 14.25
CA ASN A 238 0.83 -16.27 13.94
C ASN A 238 0.12 -17.01 12.80
N PRO A 239 -1.21 -16.92 12.74
CA PRO A 239 -1.99 -17.44 11.61
C PRO A 239 -1.69 -16.67 10.30
N THR A 240 -1.86 -17.35 9.17
CA THR A 240 -1.66 -16.79 7.81
C THR A 240 -2.96 -16.67 7.02
N ASP A 241 -4.08 -17.11 7.59
CA ASP A 241 -5.40 -17.19 6.96
C ASP A 241 -6.40 -16.15 7.50
N THR A 242 -5.92 -15.23 8.35
CA THR A 242 -6.72 -14.09 8.83
C THR A 242 -6.92 -13.04 7.74
N LYS A 243 -7.87 -12.15 7.95
CA LYS A 243 -8.22 -11.12 6.97
C LYS A 243 -8.56 -9.79 7.61
N MET A 244 -8.72 -8.78 6.78
CA MET A 244 -9.07 -7.44 7.23
C MET A 244 -10.37 -7.46 8.06
N GLY A 245 -10.38 -6.70 9.15
CA GLY A 245 -11.51 -6.58 10.06
C GLY A 245 -11.61 -7.68 11.12
N ASP A 246 -10.79 -8.73 11.06
CA ASP A 246 -10.70 -9.73 12.13
C ASP A 246 -10.30 -9.02 13.45
N TYR A 247 -10.89 -9.47 14.55
CA TYR A 247 -10.70 -8.91 15.88
C TYR A 247 -9.87 -9.87 16.74
N TYR A 248 -8.77 -9.37 17.30
CA TYR A 248 -7.77 -10.16 18.03
C TYR A 248 -7.82 -9.99 19.55
N GLY A 249 -8.71 -9.15 20.08
CA GLY A 249 -8.69 -8.83 21.51
C GLY A 249 -7.47 -8.01 21.91
N ASP A 250 -6.92 -8.28 23.08
CA ASP A 250 -5.74 -7.57 23.58
C ASP A 250 -4.45 -8.25 23.14
N ILE A 251 -3.54 -7.50 22.51
CA ILE A 251 -2.22 -8.01 22.09
C ILE A 251 -1.15 -7.40 22.97
N THR A 252 -0.32 -8.22 23.61
CA THR A 252 0.80 -7.76 24.43
C THR A 252 2.13 -8.22 23.83
N GLY A 253 3.08 -7.30 23.72
CA GLY A 253 4.37 -7.55 23.09
C GLY A 253 5.33 -6.39 23.25
N VAL A 254 6.51 -6.52 22.66
CA VAL A 254 7.56 -5.50 22.71
C VAL A 254 7.62 -4.71 21.42
N VAL A 255 7.66 -3.38 21.50
CA VAL A 255 7.86 -2.52 20.33
C VAL A 255 9.29 -2.66 19.83
N SER A 256 9.47 -2.83 18.52
CA SER A 256 10.77 -2.96 17.85
C SER A 256 10.71 -2.30 16.48
N TYR A 257 11.86 -2.20 15.82
CA TYR A 257 11.99 -1.77 14.44
C TYR A 257 12.79 -2.81 13.67
N ALA A 258 12.21 -3.35 12.60
CA ALA A 258 12.87 -4.30 11.71
C ALA A 258 12.21 -4.32 10.33
N PHE A 259 13.00 -4.72 9.32
CA PHE A 259 12.55 -4.85 7.93
C PHE A 259 11.86 -3.59 7.38
N GLY A 260 12.29 -2.41 7.82
CA GLY A 260 11.76 -1.12 7.34
C GLY A 260 10.51 -0.63 8.06
N PHE A 261 10.03 -1.33 9.10
CA PHE A 261 8.78 -1.00 9.80
C PHE A 261 8.88 -1.16 11.33
N TYR A 262 8.15 -0.30 12.04
CA TYR A 262 7.86 -0.48 13.45
C TYR A 262 6.89 -1.65 13.64
N ARG A 263 7.11 -2.43 14.69
CA ARG A 263 6.35 -3.65 14.97
C ARG A 263 6.23 -3.91 16.47
N VAL A 264 5.18 -4.60 16.87
CA VAL A 264 5.06 -5.25 18.17
C VAL A 264 5.38 -6.72 17.99
N LEU A 265 6.42 -7.20 18.67
CA LEU A 265 6.73 -8.64 18.75
C LEU A 265 5.89 -9.22 19.90
N PRO A 266 4.82 -9.98 19.61
CA PRO A 266 3.92 -10.43 20.65
C PRO A 266 4.61 -11.47 21.53
N LEU A 267 4.23 -11.54 22.81
CA LEU A 267 4.83 -12.50 23.75
C LEU A 267 4.57 -13.96 23.35
N THR A 268 3.42 -14.19 22.72
CA THR A 268 2.99 -15.46 22.11
C THR A 268 2.17 -15.15 20.87
N HIS A 269 1.91 -16.14 20.02
CA HIS A 269 1.09 -15.99 18.82
C HIS A 269 -0.28 -15.37 19.13
N ILE A 270 -0.76 -14.60 18.16
CA ILE A 270 -2.12 -14.06 18.18
C ILE A 270 -3.10 -15.05 17.58
N THR A 271 -4.38 -14.93 17.91
CA THR A 271 -5.48 -15.65 17.26
C THR A 271 -6.70 -14.73 17.21
N PRO A 272 -7.45 -14.65 16.10
CA PRO A 272 -8.70 -13.91 16.08
C PRO A 272 -9.68 -14.44 17.13
N GLU A 273 -10.18 -13.56 17.99
CA GLU A 273 -11.32 -13.86 18.87
C GLU A 273 -12.65 -13.82 18.11
N ARG A 274 -12.71 -13.01 17.04
CA ARG A 274 -13.87 -12.93 16.15
C ARG A 274 -13.44 -12.63 14.73
N ASN A 275 -13.88 -13.47 13.81
CA ASN A 275 -13.63 -13.28 12.38
C ASN A 275 -14.62 -12.28 11.76
N SER A 276 -14.13 -11.44 10.85
CA SER A 276 -14.96 -10.64 9.95
C SER A 276 -15.63 -11.53 8.90
N SER A 277 -16.63 -10.98 8.20
CA SER A 277 -17.28 -11.69 7.09
C SER A 277 -16.48 -11.48 5.80
N ALA A 278 -16.32 -12.56 5.02
CA ALA A 278 -15.75 -12.52 3.68
C ALA A 278 -16.80 -12.21 2.58
N ALA A 279 -18.08 -12.15 2.95
CA ALA A 279 -19.17 -12.04 1.99
C ALA A 279 -19.28 -10.62 1.40
N HIS A 280 -19.36 -10.54 0.08
CA HIS A 280 -19.69 -9.31 -0.65
C HIS A 280 -20.99 -9.51 -1.47
N PRO A 281 -21.94 -8.56 -1.48
CA PRO A 281 -23.07 -8.60 -2.40
C PRO A 281 -22.65 -8.29 -3.86
N PRO A 282 -23.26 -8.90 -4.88
CA PRO A 282 -23.09 -8.44 -6.26
C PRO A 282 -23.47 -6.97 -6.46
N VAL A 283 -22.94 -6.33 -7.50
CA VAL A 283 -23.20 -4.92 -7.83
C VAL A 283 -24.71 -4.61 -7.81
N SER A 284 -25.11 -3.47 -7.24
CA SER A 284 -26.53 -3.20 -6.94
C SER A 284 -27.40 -2.85 -8.16
N PHE A 285 -26.81 -2.81 -9.36
CA PHE A 285 -27.47 -2.43 -10.60
C PHE A 285 -27.02 -3.29 -11.78
N THR A 286 -27.75 -3.23 -12.88
CA THR A 286 -27.47 -3.98 -14.10
C THR A 286 -27.57 -3.09 -15.34
N SER A 287 -27.01 -3.59 -16.44
CA SER A 287 -27.21 -3.07 -17.78
C SER A 287 -28.70 -2.89 -18.12
N LYS A 288 -29.01 -1.87 -18.93
CA LYS A 288 -30.31 -1.70 -19.61
C LYS A 288 -30.26 -2.16 -21.07
N GLY A 289 -29.14 -2.72 -21.53
CA GLY A 289 -28.94 -3.20 -22.91
C GLY A 289 -29.14 -2.14 -23.99
N SER A 290 -28.96 -0.86 -23.65
CA SER A 290 -29.17 0.29 -24.54
C SER A 290 -28.41 1.52 -24.03
N CYS A 291 -28.32 2.59 -24.82
CA CYS A 291 -27.65 3.83 -24.42
C CYS A 291 -28.11 4.39 -23.06
N LYS A 292 -29.34 4.10 -22.62
CA LYS A 292 -29.91 4.61 -21.35
C LYS A 292 -29.31 4.00 -20.08
N GLY A 293 -28.39 3.05 -20.21
CA GLY A 293 -27.83 2.31 -19.09
C GLY A 293 -26.79 1.30 -19.54
N ILE A 294 -25.68 1.77 -20.08
CA ILE A 294 -24.50 0.95 -20.38
C ILE A 294 -23.70 0.78 -19.08
N THR A 295 -23.42 -0.46 -18.73
CA THR A 295 -22.53 -0.82 -17.62
C THR A 295 -21.10 -0.95 -18.12
N VAL A 296 -20.19 -0.29 -17.40
CA VAL A 296 -18.76 -0.24 -17.72
C VAL A 296 -18.02 -0.64 -16.46
N ALA A 297 -17.15 -1.63 -16.54
CA ALA A 297 -16.33 -2.07 -15.43
C ALA A 297 -14.84 -1.85 -15.70
N ASP A 298 -14.07 -1.70 -14.63
CA ASP A 298 -12.61 -1.61 -14.63
C ASP A 298 -12.05 -2.74 -13.78
N TYR A 299 -11.10 -3.50 -14.31
CA TYR A 299 -10.57 -4.69 -13.65
C TYR A 299 -9.15 -5.03 -14.13
N ASN A 300 -8.16 -4.85 -13.25
CA ASN A 300 -6.85 -5.48 -13.38
C ASN A 300 -6.97 -6.97 -12.99
N ALA A 301 -6.66 -7.89 -13.91
CA ALA A 301 -6.87 -9.32 -13.72
C ALA A 301 -5.62 -10.10 -13.26
N GLU A 302 -4.56 -9.40 -12.82
CA GLU A 302 -3.30 -9.94 -12.28
C GLU A 302 -2.66 -11.02 -13.17
N ASN A 303 -1.83 -10.57 -14.12
CA ASN A 303 -1.06 -11.42 -15.04
C ASN A 303 -1.87 -12.56 -15.69
N LEU A 304 -3.09 -12.27 -16.14
CA LEU A 304 -4.02 -13.27 -16.66
C LEU A 304 -3.51 -13.91 -17.95
N ALA A 305 -3.27 -15.21 -17.94
CA ALA A 305 -2.83 -16.03 -19.07
C ALA A 305 -3.84 -17.18 -19.32
N PRO A 306 -3.76 -17.92 -20.46
CA PRO A 306 -4.74 -18.97 -20.77
C PRO A 306 -4.78 -20.10 -19.73
N THR A 307 -3.66 -20.31 -19.02
CA THR A 307 -3.50 -21.37 -18.03
C THR A 307 -3.49 -20.85 -16.59
N SER A 308 -3.87 -19.59 -16.37
CA SER A 308 -3.93 -19.00 -15.03
C SER A 308 -4.92 -19.77 -14.15
N THR A 309 -4.46 -20.20 -12.98
CA THR A 309 -5.29 -20.95 -12.02
C THR A 309 -6.45 -20.14 -11.46
N HIS A 310 -6.34 -18.80 -11.49
CA HIS A 310 -7.38 -17.86 -11.05
C HIS A 310 -8.36 -17.45 -12.16
N LEU A 311 -8.14 -17.84 -13.42
CA LEU A 311 -9.05 -17.48 -14.53
C LEU A 311 -10.51 -17.88 -14.26
N PRO A 312 -10.83 -19.09 -13.74
CA PRO A 312 -12.21 -19.44 -13.41
C PRO A 312 -12.84 -18.50 -12.38
N GLN A 313 -12.06 -18.02 -11.41
CA GLN A 313 -12.53 -17.07 -10.40
C GLN A 313 -12.73 -15.66 -10.98
N VAL A 314 -11.87 -15.22 -11.93
CA VAL A 314 -12.09 -13.98 -12.68
C VAL A 314 -13.40 -14.06 -13.48
N VAL A 315 -13.67 -15.19 -14.13
CA VAL A 315 -14.94 -15.47 -14.84
C VAL A 315 -16.12 -15.40 -13.88
N ASP A 316 -16.04 -16.07 -12.72
CA ASP A 316 -17.07 -16.04 -11.68
C ASP A 316 -17.36 -14.61 -11.21
N GLN A 317 -16.32 -13.82 -10.91
CA GLN A 317 -16.50 -12.44 -10.50
C GLN A 317 -17.17 -11.58 -11.58
N ILE A 318 -16.75 -11.70 -12.85
CA ILE A 318 -17.38 -10.95 -13.96
C ILE A 318 -18.88 -11.30 -14.09
N ILE A 319 -19.24 -12.58 -13.95
CA ILE A 319 -20.63 -13.03 -14.11
C ILE A 319 -21.46 -12.69 -12.87
N ASN A 320 -21.03 -13.13 -11.71
CA ASN A 320 -21.84 -13.17 -10.50
C ASN A 320 -21.69 -11.90 -9.67
N MET A 321 -20.50 -11.30 -9.63
CA MET A 321 -20.23 -10.10 -8.83
C MET A 321 -20.46 -8.81 -9.63
N LEU A 322 -19.95 -8.75 -10.86
CA LEU A 322 -20.07 -7.57 -11.74
C LEU A 322 -21.34 -7.59 -12.61
N LYS A 323 -22.08 -8.71 -12.61
CA LYS A 323 -23.33 -8.90 -13.36
C LYS A 323 -23.21 -8.67 -14.87
N THR A 324 -22.18 -9.26 -15.48
CA THR A 324 -21.93 -9.27 -16.93
C THR A 324 -21.95 -7.86 -17.56
N PRO A 325 -20.98 -6.99 -17.21
CA PRO A 325 -20.92 -5.60 -17.70
C PRO A 325 -20.87 -5.53 -19.24
N ASP A 326 -21.41 -4.45 -19.82
CA ASP A 326 -21.47 -4.30 -21.27
C ASP A 326 -20.11 -3.99 -21.90
N LEU A 327 -19.22 -3.35 -21.14
CA LEU A 327 -17.85 -3.02 -21.51
C LEU A 327 -16.95 -3.17 -20.29
N LEU A 328 -15.77 -3.76 -20.46
CA LEU A 328 -14.77 -3.97 -19.42
C LEU A 328 -13.43 -3.37 -19.87
N PHE A 329 -12.87 -2.49 -19.06
CA PHE A 329 -11.48 -2.07 -19.12
C PHE A 329 -10.68 -3.14 -18.39
N LEU A 330 -9.85 -3.88 -19.14
CA LEU A 330 -9.11 -5.02 -18.62
C LEU A 330 -7.61 -4.69 -18.64
N GLN A 331 -6.93 -4.81 -17.50
CA GLN A 331 -5.48 -4.67 -17.39
C GLN A 331 -4.85 -6.02 -17.01
N GLU A 332 -3.53 -6.10 -17.17
CA GLU A 332 -2.72 -7.29 -16.91
C GLU A 332 -3.12 -8.55 -17.68
N VAL A 333 -3.56 -8.38 -18.92
CA VAL A 333 -3.68 -9.50 -19.85
C VAL A 333 -2.27 -9.94 -20.23
N GLN A 334 -1.99 -11.25 -20.19
CA GLN A 334 -0.76 -11.90 -20.68
C GLN A 334 -0.88 -12.36 -22.15
N ASP A 335 0.27 -12.58 -22.82
CA ASP A 335 0.27 -13.18 -24.15
C ASP A 335 -0.06 -14.67 -24.03
N ASN A 336 -0.16 -15.36 -25.16
CA ASN A 336 -0.54 -16.77 -25.20
C ASN A 336 0.43 -17.69 -24.43
N SER A 337 1.66 -17.22 -24.14
CA SER A 337 2.71 -17.95 -23.44
C SER A 337 2.85 -17.53 -21.96
N GLY A 338 2.03 -16.60 -21.46
CA GLY A 338 2.12 -16.11 -20.09
C GLY A 338 3.41 -15.33 -19.83
N SER A 339 4.15 -15.71 -18.79
CA SER A 339 5.42 -15.06 -18.42
C SER A 339 6.64 -15.59 -19.19
N LYS A 340 6.44 -16.52 -20.13
CA LYS A 340 7.53 -17.20 -20.82
C LYS A 340 8.07 -16.33 -21.96
N ASN A 341 9.35 -15.97 -21.87
CA ASN A 341 10.04 -15.21 -22.91
C ASN A 341 10.39 -16.08 -24.13
N ASP A 342 9.42 -16.27 -25.04
CA ASP A 342 9.60 -17.03 -26.29
C ASP A 342 9.24 -16.25 -27.57
N GLY A 343 9.05 -14.94 -27.44
CA GLY A 343 8.79 -14.03 -28.56
C GLY A 343 7.33 -13.98 -29.04
N VAL A 344 6.44 -14.73 -28.41
CA VAL A 344 5.00 -14.64 -28.65
C VAL A 344 4.45 -13.35 -28.03
N VAL A 345 3.80 -12.51 -28.84
CA VAL A 345 3.21 -11.24 -28.38
C VAL A 345 1.69 -11.26 -28.34
N SER A 346 1.07 -12.12 -29.16
CA SER A 346 -0.38 -12.19 -29.29
C SER A 346 -1.04 -12.68 -28.00
N ALA A 347 -2.15 -12.05 -27.61
CA ALA A 347 -2.99 -12.47 -26.48
C ALA A 347 -4.30 -13.15 -26.93
N ASN A 348 -4.42 -13.51 -28.22
CA ASN A 348 -5.65 -14.06 -28.79
C ASN A 348 -6.13 -15.33 -28.05
N VAL A 349 -5.22 -16.25 -27.69
CA VAL A 349 -5.58 -17.45 -26.91
C VAL A 349 -6.04 -17.05 -25.52
N THR A 350 -5.32 -16.15 -24.83
CA THR A 350 -5.68 -15.65 -23.50
C THR A 350 -7.09 -15.06 -23.48
N LEU A 351 -7.36 -14.13 -24.39
CA LEU A 351 -8.64 -13.43 -24.48
C LEU A 351 -9.77 -14.35 -24.97
N THR A 352 -9.48 -15.26 -25.91
CA THR A 352 -10.45 -16.28 -26.38
C THR A 352 -10.84 -17.22 -25.24
N THR A 353 -9.87 -17.74 -24.49
CA THR A 353 -10.16 -18.61 -23.33
C THR A 353 -11.05 -17.90 -22.30
N LEU A 354 -10.81 -16.61 -22.04
CA LEU A 354 -11.64 -15.82 -21.14
C LEU A 354 -13.08 -15.65 -21.66
N VAL A 355 -13.26 -15.22 -22.91
CA VAL A 355 -14.62 -14.99 -23.46
C VAL A 355 -15.39 -16.28 -23.71
N ASP A 356 -14.71 -17.37 -24.06
CA ASP A 356 -15.32 -18.70 -24.19
C ASP A 356 -15.80 -19.19 -22.82
N SER A 357 -14.98 -19.06 -21.77
CA SER A 357 -15.37 -19.43 -20.40
C SER A 357 -16.56 -18.61 -19.89
N LEU A 358 -16.59 -17.30 -20.21
CA LEU A 358 -17.73 -16.43 -19.92
C LEU A 358 -19.00 -16.91 -20.63
N PHE A 359 -18.90 -17.25 -21.91
CA PHE A 359 -20.03 -17.74 -22.70
C PHE A 359 -20.53 -19.11 -22.22
N GLU A 360 -19.64 -20.06 -21.99
CA GLU A 360 -19.97 -21.41 -21.51
C GLU A 360 -20.70 -21.38 -20.16
N THR A 361 -20.33 -20.44 -19.28
CA THR A 361 -20.90 -20.34 -17.93
C THR A 361 -22.19 -19.50 -17.90
N SER A 362 -22.25 -18.38 -18.63
CA SER A 362 -23.35 -17.41 -18.53
C SER A 362 -24.29 -17.38 -19.74
N GLY A 363 -23.89 -17.93 -20.88
CA GLY A 363 -24.55 -17.77 -22.18
C GLY A 363 -24.41 -16.37 -22.78
N VAL A 364 -23.67 -15.45 -22.14
CA VAL A 364 -23.43 -14.09 -22.65
C VAL A 364 -22.19 -14.09 -23.52
N GLN A 365 -22.35 -13.73 -24.80
CA GLN A 365 -21.24 -13.59 -25.72
C GLN A 365 -20.47 -12.30 -25.43
N TYR A 366 -19.16 -12.42 -25.27
CA TYR A 366 -18.23 -11.29 -25.30
C TYR A 366 -17.39 -11.34 -26.58
N ALA A 367 -16.94 -10.16 -26.99
CA ALA A 367 -15.86 -9.96 -27.93
C ALA A 367 -14.78 -9.12 -27.25
N PHE A 368 -13.59 -9.02 -27.85
CA PHE A 368 -12.50 -8.23 -27.31
C PHE A 368 -11.88 -7.31 -28.36
N ALA A 369 -11.22 -6.26 -27.89
CA ALA A 369 -10.48 -5.30 -28.70
C ALA A 369 -9.15 -5.00 -28.01
N GLU A 370 -8.04 -5.15 -28.74
CA GLU A 370 -6.69 -4.91 -28.24
C GLU A 370 -5.77 -4.42 -29.38
N VAL A 371 -4.56 -4.02 -29.02
CA VAL A 371 -3.46 -3.80 -29.98
C VAL A 371 -2.24 -4.48 -29.40
N GLU A 372 -1.70 -5.47 -30.13
CA GLU A 372 -0.53 -6.24 -29.69
C GLU A 372 0.68 -5.32 -29.44
N PRO A 373 1.46 -5.55 -28.37
CA PRO A 373 2.70 -4.82 -28.14
C PRO A 373 3.84 -5.36 -29.02
N GLU A 374 4.92 -4.60 -29.09
CA GLU A 374 6.21 -5.17 -29.50
C GLU A 374 6.80 -6.01 -28.37
N ASN A 375 7.51 -7.07 -28.72
CA ASN A 375 8.07 -8.01 -27.75
C ASN A 375 8.95 -7.30 -26.71
N LEU A 376 8.58 -7.42 -25.43
CA LEU A 376 9.23 -6.87 -24.24
C LEU A 376 9.33 -5.34 -24.21
N LYS A 377 8.45 -4.60 -24.91
CA LYS A 377 8.49 -3.13 -24.98
C LYS A 377 7.47 -2.40 -24.11
N ASP A 378 6.52 -3.12 -23.52
CA ASP A 378 5.46 -2.55 -22.69
C ASP A 378 5.70 -2.83 -21.18
N GLY A 379 6.84 -3.40 -20.81
CA GLY A 379 7.18 -3.70 -19.41
C GLY A 379 6.22 -4.70 -18.74
N GLY A 380 6.19 -4.68 -17.40
CA GLY A 380 5.34 -5.58 -16.60
C GLY A 380 6.13 -6.79 -16.08
N GLN A 381 5.46 -7.93 -15.90
CA GLN A 381 6.10 -9.16 -15.45
C GLN A 381 7.24 -9.54 -16.41
N PRO A 382 8.46 -9.79 -15.90
CA PRO A 382 9.61 -10.16 -16.73
C PRO A 382 9.30 -11.35 -17.64
N GLY A 383 9.56 -11.18 -18.93
CA GLY A 383 9.42 -12.21 -19.95
C GLY A 383 8.06 -12.29 -20.63
N GLY A 384 7.01 -11.71 -20.05
CA GLY A 384 5.69 -11.59 -20.70
C GLY A 384 5.51 -10.25 -21.40
N ASN A 385 4.45 -10.14 -22.22
CA ASN A 385 4.15 -8.95 -23.01
C ASN A 385 2.93 -8.15 -22.52
N ILE A 386 2.80 -7.90 -21.22
CA ILE A 386 1.58 -7.36 -20.58
C ILE A 386 0.94 -6.19 -21.34
N ARG A 387 -0.40 -6.23 -21.47
CA ARG A 387 -1.19 -5.20 -22.15
C ARG A 387 -2.50 -4.89 -21.45
N VAL A 388 -3.14 -3.81 -21.91
CA VAL A 388 -4.53 -3.50 -21.65
C VAL A 388 -5.42 -3.96 -22.82
N ALA A 389 -6.65 -4.32 -22.53
CA ALA A 389 -7.64 -4.74 -23.53
C ALA A 389 -9.04 -4.25 -23.15
N TYR A 390 -9.97 -4.33 -24.09
CA TYR A 390 -11.40 -4.23 -23.81
C TYR A 390 -12.07 -5.58 -24.00
N LEU A 391 -12.94 -5.98 -23.07
CA LEU A 391 -14.00 -6.96 -23.35
C LEU A 391 -15.31 -6.21 -23.51
N TYR A 392 -16.15 -6.62 -24.43
CA TYR A 392 -17.44 -5.97 -24.63
C TYR A 392 -18.51 -6.94 -25.10
N ARG A 393 -19.76 -6.59 -24.79
CA ARG A 393 -20.96 -7.29 -25.23
C ARG A 393 -21.42 -6.75 -26.59
N PRO A 394 -21.21 -7.49 -27.70
CA PRO A 394 -21.53 -7.01 -29.05
C PRO A 394 -23.04 -6.83 -29.29
N ASP A 395 -23.90 -7.36 -28.42
CA ASP A 395 -25.35 -7.13 -28.46
C ASP A 395 -25.76 -5.76 -27.87
N VAL A 396 -24.84 -5.07 -27.18
CA VAL A 396 -25.10 -3.79 -26.49
C VAL A 396 -24.25 -2.65 -27.02
N VAL A 397 -22.96 -2.88 -27.26
CA VAL A 397 -22.01 -1.89 -27.77
C VAL A 397 -21.20 -2.44 -28.94
N GLU A 398 -20.80 -1.58 -29.86
CA GLU A 398 -19.95 -1.94 -31.00
C GLU A 398 -18.91 -0.85 -31.28
N LEU A 399 -17.75 -1.25 -31.82
CA LEU A 399 -16.73 -0.30 -32.27
C LEU A 399 -17.30 0.61 -33.37
N TYR A 400 -17.15 1.92 -33.18
CA TYR A 400 -17.60 2.91 -34.14
C TYR A 400 -16.58 3.11 -35.24
N LYS A 401 -16.88 2.65 -36.47
CA LYS A 401 -15.99 2.74 -37.64
C LYS A 401 -14.61 2.10 -37.36
N PRO A 402 -14.56 0.78 -37.13
CA PRO A 402 -13.32 0.10 -36.75
C PRO A 402 -12.24 0.26 -37.83
N ASN A 403 -11.03 0.57 -37.39
CA ASN A 403 -9.81 0.66 -38.18
C ASN A 403 -8.63 0.46 -37.21
N GLN A 404 -8.34 -0.78 -36.84
CA GLN A 404 -7.35 -1.07 -35.80
C GLN A 404 -5.94 -0.60 -36.20
N GLY A 405 -5.23 0.03 -35.27
CA GLY A 405 -3.81 0.38 -35.45
C GLY A 405 -2.86 -0.76 -35.05
N GLY A 406 -1.61 -0.70 -35.52
CA GLY A 406 -0.53 -1.56 -35.08
C GLY A 406 0.18 -1.06 -33.83
N SER A 407 1.16 -1.83 -33.34
CA SER A 407 1.90 -1.57 -32.09
C SER A 407 2.58 -0.18 -32.04
N ASN A 408 3.07 0.28 -33.20
CA ASN A 408 3.82 1.53 -33.36
C ASN A 408 2.99 2.66 -34.01
N ASP A 409 1.72 2.40 -34.33
CA ASP A 409 0.86 3.41 -34.95
C ASP A 409 0.35 4.38 -33.87
N ALA A 410 0.78 5.65 -33.96
CA ALA A 410 0.27 6.71 -33.11
C ALA A 410 -1.17 7.08 -33.50
N ASN A 411 -2.08 7.02 -32.52
CA ASN A 411 -3.45 7.49 -32.71
C ASN A 411 -3.52 9.02 -32.78
N GLU A 412 -4.54 9.52 -33.47
CA GLU A 412 -4.77 10.96 -33.67
C GLU A 412 -6.26 11.23 -33.54
N VAL A 413 -6.60 12.40 -32.98
CA VAL A 413 -7.97 12.93 -32.97
C VAL A 413 -8.20 13.68 -34.28
N LEU A 414 -9.11 13.17 -35.10
CA LEU A 414 -9.54 13.76 -36.36
C LEU A 414 -10.79 14.65 -36.13
N PRO A 415 -11.14 15.55 -37.08
CA PRO A 415 -12.30 16.43 -36.92
C PRO A 415 -13.62 15.69 -36.65
N GLY A 416 -14.46 16.26 -35.77
CA GLY A 416 -15.84 15.78 -35.56
C GLY A 416 -16.07 14.82 -34.38
N PRO A 417 -15.27 14.89 -33.31
CA PRO A 417 -14.05 14.10 -33.14
C PRO A 417 -14.18 12.65 -33.65
N LEU A 418 -13.15 12.16 -34.35
CA LEU A 418 -13.00 10.74 -34.71
C LEU A 418 -11.61 10.25 -34.32
N LEU A 419 -11.42 8.94 -34.16
CA LEU A 419 -10.09 8.35 -34.01
C LEU A 419 -9.53 7.93 -35.36
N LYS A 420 -8.25 8.21 -35.62
CA LYS A 420 -7.54 7.68 -36.79
C LYS A 420 -7.48 6.15 -36.77
N TYR A 421 -7.18 5.59 -35.60
CA TYR A 421 -7.22 4.16 -35.34
C TYR A 421 -8.23 3.83 -34.23
N ASN A 422 -9.09 2.86 -34.49
CA ASN A 422 -10.12 2.41 -33.55
C ASN A 422 -10.22 0.87 -33.52
N PRO A 423 -9.71 0.20 -32.48
CA PRO A 423 -8.92 0.78 -31.37
C PRO A 423 -7.50 1.21 -31.81
N GLY A 424 -6.82 2.01 -30.98
CA GLY A 424 -5.44 2.48 -31.25
C GLY A 424 -4.70 2.94 -30.00
N ARG A 425 -3.35 3.00 -30.08
CA ARG A 425 -2.46 3.36 -28.97
C ARG A 425 -2.18 4.87 -28.91
N ILE A 426 -2.08 5.44 -27.71
CA ILE A 426 -1.69 6.85 -27.54
C ILE A 426 -0.17 6.99 -27.65
N ASP A 427 0.29 7.67 -28.69
CA ASP A 427 1.69 8.09 -28.88
C ASP A 427 2.74 7.04 -28.47
N PRO A 428 2.74 5.83 -29.09
CA PRO A 428 3.50 4.67 -28.61
C PRO A 428 5.02 4.86 -28.61
N ALA A 429 5.55 5.86 -29.33
CA ALA A 429 6.96 6.20 -29.38
C ALA A 429 7.41 7.20 -28.28
N ASN A 430 6.47 7.71 -27.48
CA ASN A 430 6.79 8.68 -26.42
C ASN A 430 7.67 8.08 -25.33
N ALA A 431 8.62 8.85 -24.82
CA ALA A 431 9.50 8.44 -23.73
C ALA A 431 8.76 8.13 -22.41
N ALA A 432 7.52 8.64 -22.25
CA ALA A 432 6.63 8.28 -21.15
C ALA A 432 6.39 6.75 -21.05
N TRP A 433 6.49 6.02 -22.16
CA TRP A 433 6.15 4.59 -22.25
C TRP A 433 7.34 3.64 -22.22
N VAL A 434 8.55 4.13 -21.89
CA VAL A 434 9.73 3.26 -21.72
C VAL A 434 9.43 2.20 -20.67
N ASP A 435 9.50 0.92 -21.04
CA ASP A 435 9.21 -0.23 -20.18
C ASP A 435 7.84 -0.13 -19.47
N SER A 436 6.82 0.42 -20.16
CA SER A 436 5.48 0.61 -19.61
C SER A 436 4.37 0.44 -20.66
N ARG A 437 3.16 0.09 -20.19
CA ARG A 437 2.00 -0.19 -21.04
C ARG A 437 1.55 1.10 -21.72
N LYS A 438 1.29 1.00 -23.02
CA LYS A 438 0.76 2.12 -23.82
C LYS A 438 -0.77 2.13 -23.71
N PRO A 439 -1.41 3.29 -23.40
CA PRO A 439 -2.86 3.35 -23.27
C PRO A 439 -3.59 2.94 -24.56
N LEU A 440 -4.72 2.25 -24.40
CA LEU A 440 -5.57 1.80 -25.50
C LEU A 440 -6.84 2.64 -25.57
N VAL A 441 -7.03 3.32 -26.70
CA VAL A 441 -8.22 4.14 -26.96
C VAL A 441 -9.15 3.41 -27.90
N ALA A 442 -10.45 3.48 -27.61
CA ALA A 442 -11.48 3.03 -28.52
C ALA A 442 -12.66 4.00 -28.55
N MET A 443 -13.39 3.98 -29.67
CA MET A 443 -14.59 4.75 -29.89
C MET A 443 -15.74 3.78 -30.17
N TRP A 444 -16.85 3.96 -29.48
CA TRP A 444 -17.94 3.00 -29.43
C TRP A 444 -19.26 3.67 -29.78
N ARG A 445 -20.26 2.87 -30.12
CA ARG A 445 -21.67 3.28 -30.08
C ARG A 445 -22.52 2.21 -29.42
N ALA A 446 -23.62 2.64 -28.81
CA ALA A 446 -24.66 1.72 -28.39
C ALA A 446 -25.35 1.09 -29.62
N VAL A 447 -25.62 -0.21 -29.58
CA VAL A 447 -26.38 -0.92 -30.62
C VAL A 447 -27.86 -0.53 -30.57
N LYS A 448 -28.39 -0.28 -29.36
CA LYS A 448 -29.79 0.09 -29.13
C LYS A 448 -29.90 1.46 -28.45
N GLY A 449 -30.64 2.36 -29.08
CA GLY A 449 -30.86 3.72 -28.58
C GLY A 449 -29.64 4.61 -28.73
N GLY A 450 -29.84 5.90 -29.03
CA GLY A 450 -28.75 6.84 -29.26
C GLY A 450 -27.98 6.57 -30.56
N LYS A 451 -27.40 7.61 -31.15
CA LYS A 451 -26.48 7.47 -32.29
C LYS A 451 -25.13 8.14 -32.04
N LYS A 452 -25.01 8.80 -30.88
CA LYS A 452 -23.82 9.53 -30.50
C LYS A 452 -22.77 8.53 -30.03
N PRO A 453 -21.57 8.56 -30.61
CA PRO A 453 -20.48 7.72 -30.15
C PRO A 453 -19.90 8.23 -28.82
N PHE A 454 -19.20 7.36 -28.11
CA PHE A 454 -18.45 7.68 -26.90
C PHE A 454 -17.04 7.11 -26.99
N PHE A 455 -16.10 7.71 -26.26
CA PHE A 455 -14.69 7.36 -26.26
C PHE A 455 -14.32 6.70 -24.94
N THR A 456 -13.43 5.72 -25.02
CA THR A 456 -12.81 5.11 -23.84
C THR A 456 -11.28 5.16 -23.94
N VAL A 457 -10.61 5.35 -22.80
CA VAL A 457 -9.14 5.33 -22.69
C VAL A 457 -8.75 4.39 -21.56
N ASN A 458 -8.19 3.23 -21.89
CA ASN A 458 -7.75 2.23 -20.92
C ASN A 458 -6.26 2.41 -20.64
N VAL A 459 -5.91 2.63 -19.37
CA VAL A 459 -4.54 2.88 -18.92
C VAL A 459 -4.03 1.76 -18.02
N HIS A 460 -2.72 1.56 -18.03
CA HIS A 460 -1.99 0.86 -16.99
C HIS A 460 -0.63 1.53 -16.85
N PHE A 461 -0.48 2.43 -15.88
CA PHE A 461 0.74 3.23 -15.71
C PHE A 461 1.85 2.48 -14.98
N THR A 462 3.07 3.03 -15.01
CA THR A 462 4.24 2.41 -14.36
C THR A 462 4.01 2.22 -12.86
N SER A 463 4.31 1.02 -12.36
CA SER A 463 4.09 0.66 -10.96
C SER A 463 4.94 1.46 -9.97
N LYS A 464 4.52 1.45 -8.70
CA LYS A 464 5.24 2.03 -7.57
C LYS A 464 6.29 1.07 -6.99
N GLY A 465 6.51 -0.10 -7.62
CA GLY A 465 7.43 -1.12 -7.14
C GLY A 465 8.86 -0.58 -6.98
N GLY A 466 9.54 -0.92 -5.88
CA GLY A 466 10.85 -0.39 -5.53
C GLY A 466 10.84 0.93 -4.75
N SER A 467 9.66 1.47 -4.44
CA SER A 467 9.49 2.56 -3.47
C SER A 467 10.02 2.16 -2.08
N THR A 468 10.46 3.15 -1.29
CA THR A 468 10.83 2.92 0.10
C THR A 468 9.58 2.82 0.99
N SER A 469 9.68 2.12 2.12
CA SER A 469 8.59 2.05 3.10
C SER A 469 8.19 3.43 3.64
N LEU A 470 6.93 3.59 4.05
CA LEU A 470 6.45 4.82 4.70
C LEU A 470 7.13 5.07 6.05
N HIS A 471 7.74 4.03 6.63
CA HIS A 471 8.51 4.02 7.87
C HIS A 471 10.04 4.01 7.63
N GLY A 472 10.48 4.34 6.42
CA GLY A 472 11.89 4.37 6.02
C GLY A 472 12.59 5.70 6.28
N ASP A 473 13.89 5.72 5.97
CA ASP A 473 14.83 6.81 6.27
C ASP A 473 14.63 8.05 5.37
N ALA A 474 14.40 7.84 4.07
CA ALA A 474 14.21 8.88 3.06
C ALA A 474 12.90 9.65 3.27
N ARG A 475 12.96 10.99 3.34
CA ARG A 475 11.80 11.88 3.56
C ARG A 475 11.67 12.98 2.49
N PRO A 476 10.47 13.18 1.91
CA PRO A 476 9.37 12.21 1.88
C PRO A 476 9.82 10.84 1.33
N PRO A 477 9.13 9.73 1.64
CA PRO A 477 9.43 8.41 1.08
C PRO A 477 9.59 8.45 -0.44
N VAL A 478 10.51 7.65 -0.96
CA VAL A 478 10.71 7.48 -2.40
C VAL A 478 9.44 6.88 -2.99
N ASN A 479 8.73 7.66 -3.80
CA ASN A 479 7.62 7.21 -4.64
C ASN A 479 8.19 6.87 -6.02
N LEU A 480 8.72 5.66 -6.19
CA LEU A 480 9.45 5.29 -7.41
C LEU A 480 8.52 5.31 -8.63
N GLY A 481 9.05 5.78 -9.76
CA GLY A 481 8.30 5.92 -11.01
C GLY A 481 7.41 7.18 -11.11
N VAL A 482 7.38 8.06 -10.09
CA VAL A 482 6.49 9.24 -10.09
C VAL A 482 6.71 10.21 -11.24
N ASP A 483 7.97 10.43 -11.65
CA ASP A 483 8.29 11.29 -12.80
C ASP A 483 7.78 10.68 -14.11
N GLN A 484 7.93 9.36 -14.27
CA GLN A 484 7.39 8.65 -15.42
C GLN A 484 5.87 8.70 -15.43
N ARG A 485 5.21 8.40 -14.30
CA ARG A 485 3.75 8.52 -14.17
C ARG A 485 3.25 9.93 -14.46
N THR A 486 4.01 10.97 -14.09
CA THR A 486 3.67 12.36 -14.44
C THR A 486 3.67 12.55 -15.96
N MET A 487 4.71 12.08 -16.66
CA MET A 487 4.75 12.14 -18.14
C MET A 487 3.62 11.32 -18.79
N GLN A 488 3.32 10.14 -18.27
CA GLN A 488 2.23 9.28 -18.75
C GLN A 488 0.86 9.93 -18.57
N ALA A 489 0.63 10.55 -17.41
CA ALA A 489 -0.54 11.33 -17.11
C ALA A 489 -0.70 12.51 -18.08
N GLU A 490 0.38 13.25 -18.36
CA GLU A 490 0.36 14.38 -19.29
C GLU A 490 0.01 13.96 -20.72
N VAL A 491 0.70 12.95 -21.26
CA VAL A 491 0.49 12.49 -22.65
C VAL A 491 -0.94 11.94 -22.84
N THR A 492 -1.44 11.17 -21.87
CA THR A 492 -2.80 10.63 -21.91
C THR A 492 -3.83 11.76 -21.81
N ALA A 493 -3.62 12.70 -20.90
CA ALA A 493 -4.52 13.82 -20.68
C ALA A 493 -4.57 14.78 -21.88
N ASP A 494 -3.43 15.04 -22.51
CA ASP A 494 -3.35 15.91 -23.70
C ASP A 494 -4.10 15.28 -24.89
N PHE A 495 -4.04 13.95 -25.07
CA PHE A 495 -4.85 13.26 -26.08
C PHE A 495 -6.36 13.37 -25.81
N ILE A 496 -6.78 13.20 -24.55
CA ILE A 496 -8.19 13.38 -24.15
C ILE A 496 -8.65 14.83 -24.36
N ALA A 497 -7.79 15.80 -24.05
CA ALA A 497 -8.10 17.21 -24.24
C ALA A 497 -8.37 17.55 -25.71
N GLN A 498 -7.65 16.92 -26.66
CA GLN A 498 -7.90 17.08 -28.10
C GLN A 498 -9.32 16.60 -28.50
N ILE A 499 -9.81 15.49 -27.92
CA ILE A 499 -11.19 15.03 -28.15
C ILE A 499 -12.20 16.10 -27.69
N LEU A 500 -11.96 16.68 -26.52
CA LEU A 500 -12.86 17.68 -25.92
C LEU A 500 -12.73 19.08 -26.53
N GLU A 501 -11.61 19.38 -27.21
CA GLU A 501 -11.45 20.57 -28.02
C GLU A 501 -12.33 20.53 -29.26
N GLU A 502 -12.39 19.37 -29.94
CA GLU A 502 -13.26 19.11 -31.09
C GLU A 502 -14.75 19.06 -30.70
N ASP A 503 -15.09 18.39 -29.60
CA ASP A 503 -16.45 18.42 -29.02
C ASP A 503 -16.40 18.46 -27.49
N LYS A 504 -16.68 19.64 -26.93
CA LYS A 504 -16.78 19.86 -25.46
C LYS A 504 -17.86 19.02 -24.78
N LYS A 505 -18.79 18.44 -25.54
CA LYS A 505 -19.83 17.53 -25.05
C LYS A 505 -19.54 16.08 -25.40
N ALA A 506 -18.38 15.73 -25.95
CA ALA A 506 -18.01 14.34 -26.21
C ALA A 506 -18.10 13.53 -24.91
N TYR A 507 -18.58 12.30 -25.02
CA TYR A 507 -18.63 11.37 -23.89
C TYR A 507 -17.30 10.65 -23.85
N VAL A 508 -16.49 10.90 -22.82
CA VAL A 508 -15.17 10.28 -22.65
C VAL A 508 -15.13 9.61 -21.28
N ILE A 509 -14.71 8.35 -21.24
CA ILE A 509 -14.47 7.57 -20.02
C ILE A 509 -13.00 7.12 -20.06
N ALA A 510 -12.18 7.57 -19.13
CA ALA A 510 -10.83 7.05 -18.95
C ALA A 510 -10.80 6.19 -17.68
N ALA A 511 -10.33 4.95 -17.76
CA ALA A 511 -10.28 4.07 -16.59
C ALA A 511 -9.09 3.10 -16.68
N GLY A 512 -8.75 2.49 -15.55
CA GLY A 512 -7.66 1.54 -15.43
C GLY A 512 -6.78 1.79 -14.22
N ASP A 513 -5.70 1.04 -14.17
CA ASP A 513 -4.68 1.16 -13.14
C ASP A 513 -3.76 2.35 -13.43
N PHE A 514 -3.98 3.48 -12.74
CA PHE A 514 -3.11 4.65 -12.86
C PHE A 514 -1.86 4.54 -11.98
N ASN A 515 -1.76 3.50 -11.14
CA ASN A 515 -0.65 3.27 -10.21
C ASN A 515 -0.31 4.49 -9.34
N GLU A 516 -1.28 5.37 -9.08
CA GLU A 516 -1.07 6.57 -8.29
C GLU A 516 -2.39 7.14 -7.75
N PHE A 517 -2.28 7.86 -6.64
CA PHE A 517 -3.44 8.36 -5.89
C PHE A 517 -3.93 9.71 -6.42
N VAL A 518 -5.23 9.97 -6.35
CA VAL A 518 -5.88 11.18 -6.88
C VAL A 518 -5.30 12.49 -6.32
N GLN A 519 -4.82 12.45 -5.07
CA GLN A 519 -4.22 13.58 -4.38
C GLN A 519 -2.74 13.83 -4.73
N VAL A 520 -2.08 12.95 -5.47
CA VAL A 520 -0.65 13.06 -5.82
C VAL A 520 -0.49 13.69 -7.20
N GLN A 521 0.65 14.35 -7.43
CA GLN A 521 0.90 15.20 -8.60
C GLN A 521 0.53 14.57 -9.97
N PRO A 522 0.84 13.29 -10.28
CA PRO A 522 0.47 12.72 -11.58
C PRO A 522 -1.03 12.78 -11.87
N LEU A 523 -1.88 12.41 -10.91
CA LEU A 523 -3.34 12.41 -11.12
C LEU A 523 -3.93 13.82 -11.05
N GLN A 524 -3.39 14.71 -10.21
CA GLN A 524 -3.76 16.12 -10.25
C GLN A 524 -3.46 16.74 -11.63
N THR A 525 -2.33 16.37 -12.23
CA THR A 525 -1.93 16.78 -13.58
C THR A 525 -2.87 16.20 -14.62
N PHE A 526 -3.15 14.89 -14.54
CA PHE A 526 -4.09 14.21 -15.44
C PHE A 526 -5.47 14.88 -15.44
N ALA A 527 -6.09 15.04 -14.26
CA ALA A 527 -7.43 15.61 -14.13
C ALA A 527 -7.48 17.05 -14.65
N LYS A 528 -6.50 17.87 -14.29
CA LYS A 528 -6.42 19.27 -14.72
C LYS A 528 -6.28 19.42 -16.23
N LYS A 529 -5.38 18.65 -16.86
CA LYS A 529 -5.10 18.74 -18.30
C LYS A 529 -6.21 18.12 -19.14
N SER A 530 -6.69 16.94 -18.76
CA SER A 530 -7.74 16.23 -19.50
C SER A 530 -9.09 16.93 -19.41
N GLY A 531 -9.33 17.68 -18.34
CA GLY A 531 -10.63 18.29 -18.06
C GLY A 531 -11.70 17.28 -17.63
N LEU A 532 -11.31 16.02 -17.37
CA LEU A 532 -12.19 15.00 -16.81
C LEU A 532 -12.36 15.18 -15.30
N THR A 533 -13.40 14.56 -14.75
CA THR A 533 -13.67 14.53 -13.31
C THR A 533 -13.66 13.09 -12.84
N GLU A 534 -13.05 12.85 -11.69
CA GLU A 534 -12.99 11.53 -11.06
C GLU A 534 -14.41 11.06 -10.69
N LEU A 535 -14.70 9.78 -10.91
CA LEU A 535 -16.05 9.24 -10.83
C LEU A 535 -16.55 9.03 -9.40
N ASP A 536 -15.68 8.77 -8.41
CA ASP A 536 -16.07 8.82 -7.00
C ASP A 536 -16.63 10.19 -6.61
N GLU A 537 -16.06 11.28 -7.12
CA GLU A 537 -16.61 12.62 -6.89
C GLU A 537 -17.99 12.79 -7.54
N VAL A 538 -18.15 12.31 -8.78
CA VAL A 538 -19.42 12.39 -9.52
C VAL A 538 -20.51 11.56 -8.86
N ALA A 539 -20.18 10.32 -8.46
CA ALA A 539 -21.08 9.37 -7.81
C ALA A 539 -21.22 9.61 -6.30
N LYS A 540 -20.41 10.52 -5.73
CA LYS A 540 -20.39 10.88 -4.31
C LYS A 540 -20.07 9.70 -3.40
N ILE A 541 -19.11 8.86 -3.81
CA ILE A 541 -18.58 7.80 -2.95
C ILE A 541 -17.88 8.45 -1.76
N SER A 542 -18.17 7.95 -0.56
CA SER A 542 -17.53 8.44 0.66
C SER A 542 -16.04 8.14 0.62
N MET A 543 -15.22 9.11 1.02
CA MET A 543 -13.75 9.00 0.95
C MET A 543 -13.18 7.71 1.55
N ASN A 544 -13.72 7.25 2.69
CA ASN A 544 -13.26 6.01 3.34
C ASN A 544 -13.58 4.74 2.54
N GLU A 545 -14.43 4.80 1.52
CA GLU A 545 -14.82 3.65 0.70
C GLU A 545 -14.23 3.72 -0.71
N ARG A 546 -13.30 4.66 -0.95
CA ARG A 546 -12.56 4.82 -2.20
C ARG A 546 -11.25 4.06 -2.11
N TYR A 547 -11.32 2.75 -2.34
CA TYR A 547 -10.14 1.91 -2.39
C TYR A 547 -10.37 0.74 -3.34
N THR A 548 -9.28 0.32 -3.97
CA THR A 548 -9.22 -0.79 -4.92
C THR A 548 -8.01 -1.69 -4.68
N TYR A 549 -7.15 -1.37 -3.70
CA TYR A 549 -5.89 -2.07 -3.46
C TYR A 549 -5.60 -2.15 -1.96
N LEU A 550 -4.94 -3.22 -1.51
CA LEU A 550 -4.41 -3.34 -0.15
C LEU A 550 -2.88 -3.35 -0.19
N PHE A 551 -2.26 -2.35 0.42
CA PHE A 551 -0.81 -2.31 0.55
C PHE A 551 -0.40 -1.87 1.94
N ASP A 552 0.52 -2.61 2.55
CA ASP A 552 0.93 -2.42 3.95
C ASP A 552 -0.29 -2.23 4.89
N MET A 553 -0.41 -1.06 5.51
CA MET A 553 -1.47 -0.71 6.45
C MET A 553 -2.70 -0.06 5.80
N ASN A 554 -2.67 0.16 4.49
CA ASN A 554 -3.60 1.04 3.80
C ASN A 554 -4.52 0.27 2.86
N SER A 555 -5.82 0.56 2.95
CA SER A 555 -6.69 0.44 1.78
C SER A 555 -6.45 1.65 0.89
N GLU A 556 -5.99 1.42 -0.34
CA GLU A 556 -5.52 2.44 -1.30
C GLU A 556 -6.37 2.41 -2.57
N ALA A 557 -6.39 3.50 -3.34
CA ALA A 557 -7.03 3.57 -4.66
C ALA A 557 -5.97 3.79 -5.75
N LEU A 558 -5.70 2.75 -6.54
CA LEU A 558 -4.80 2.81 -7.70
C LEU A 558 -5.57 2.77 -9.03
N ASP A 559 -6.73 2.14 -9.03
CA ASP A 559 -7.64 2.06 -10.16
C ASP A 559 -8.66 3.19 -10.05
N HIS A 560 -8.81 3.95 -11.13
CA HIS A 560 -9.67 5.13 -11.15
C HIS A 560 -10.51 5.15 -12.40
N MET A 561 -11.70 5.76 -12.32
CA MET A 561 -12.50 6.08 -13.50
C MET A 561 -12.73 7.59 -13.56
N TYR A 562 -12.44 8.19 -14.71
CA TYR A 562 -12.62 9.61 -14.98
C TYR A 562 -13.60 9.80 -16.12
N VAL A 563 -14.47 10.79 -16.01
CA VAL A 563 -15.54 11.06 -16.99
C VAL A 563 -15.56 12.50 -17.44
N SER A 564 -15.94 12.72 -18.70
CA SER A 564 -16.13 14.08 -19.23
C SER A 564 -17.44 14.68 -18.74
N LYS A 565 -17.54 16.01 -18.76
CA LYS A 565 -18.78 16.74 -18.42
C LYS A 565 -19.97 16.42 -19.33
N GLY A 566 -19.72 15.83 -20.50
CA GLY A 566 -20.77 15.41 -21.41
C GLY A 566 -21.60 14.25 -20.83
N ILE A 567 -20.99 13.39 -20.02
CA ILE A 567 -21.67 12.28 -19.35
C ILE A 567 -22.55 12.86 -18.24
N GLY A 568 -23.86 12.58 -18.30
CA GLY A 568 -24.85 13.14 -17.39
C GLY A 568 -24.62 12.77 -15.92
N LYS A 569 -25.21 13.53 -14.99
CA LYS A 569 -25.03 13.35 -13.53
C LYS A 569 -25.69 12.10 -12.95
N SER A 570 -26.47 11.36 -13.73
CA SER A 570 -27.20 10.17 -13.29
C SER A 570 -26.33 8.91 -13.44
N VAL A 571 -25.15 8.92 -12.82
CA VAL A 571 -24.24 7.76 -12.80
C VAL A 571 -24.51 6.91 -11.55
N LYS A 572 -24.40 5.60 -11.70
CA LYS A 572 -24.18 4.69 -10.57
C LYS A 572 -22.75 4.18 -10.62
N TYR A 573 -22.08 4.09 -9.48
CA TYR A 573 -20.71 3.61 -9.38
C TYR A 573 -20.53 2.85 -8.06
N GLU A 574 -19.86 1.71 -8.09
CA GLU A 574 -19.54 0.87 -6.94
C GLU A 574 -18.14 0.28 -7.13
N HIS A 575 -17.27 0.49 -6.13
CA HIS A 575 -16.10 -0.37 -5.92
C HIS A 575 -16.58 -1.68 -5.32
N MET A 576 -16.16 -2.79 -5.89
CA MET A 576 -16.67 -4.10 -5.50
C MET A 576 -15.89 -4.74 -4.37
N ASN A 577 -14.73 -4.20 -4.00
CA ASN A 577 -13.93 -4.62 -2.84
C ASN A 577 -13.85 -6.14 -2.63
N LEU A 578 -13.73 -6.90 -3.73
CA LEU A 578 -13.83 -8.35 -3.74
C LEU A 578 -12.57 -9.02 -3.23
N ASN A 579 -11.44 -8.33 -3.39
CA ASN A 579 -10.11 -8.81 -3.13
C ASN A 579 -9.55 -8.18 -1.86
N THR A 580 -9.57 -6.86 -1.68
CA THR A 580 -8.85 -6.08 -0.63
C THR A 580 -9.03 -6.59 0.81
N TRP A 581 -10.17 -7.16 1.18
CA TRP A 581 -10.40 -7.62 2.55
C TRP A 581 -10.36 -9.14 2.75
N GLN A 582 -10.11 -9.90 1.69
CA GLN A 582 -10.03 -11.36 1.78
C GLN A 582 -8.75 -11.81 2.49
N ASN A 583 -8.71 -13.08 2.87
CA ASN A 583 -7.41 -13.71 3.20
C ASN A 583 -6.60 -13.88 1.90
N TYR A 584 -5.39 -14.41 2.03
CA TYR A 584 -4.49 -14.58 0.88
C TYR A 584 -5.03 -15.58 -0.15
N ASP A 585 -5.57 -16.72 0.29
CA ASP A 585 -5.99 -17.81 -0.61
C ASP A 585 -7.30 -17.52 -1.36
N ASP A 586 -8.17 -16.68 -0.79
CA ASP A 586 -9.45 -16.26 -1.38
C ASP A 586 -9.30 -15.01 -2.27
N GLN A 587 -8.08 -14.46 -2.38
CA GLN A 587 -7.77 -13.35 -3.29
C GLN A 587 -7.70 -13.85 -4.74
N VAL A 588 -8.47 -13.21 -5.62
CA VAL A 588 -8.50 -13.56 -7.06
C VAL A 588 -7.55 -12.68 -7.87
N SER A 589 -7.46 -11.41 -7.49
CA SER A 589 -6.51 -10.43 -8.00
C SER A 589 -6.02 -9.55 -6.84
N ASP A 590 -4.85 -8.95 -6.96
CA ASP A 590 -4.40 -7.89 -6.06
C ASP A 590 -5.21 -6.58 -6.13
N HIS A 591 -6.01 -6.39 -7.20
CA HIS A 591 -6.88 -5.22 -7.40
C HIS A 591 -8.37 -5.57 -7.27
N ASP A 592 -9.17 -4.63 -6.78
CA ASP A 592 -10.63 -4.73 -6.77
C ASP A 592 -11.26 -4.16 -8.04
N PRO A 593 -12.20 -4.89 -8.67
CA PRO A 593 -12.94 -4.33 -9.79
C PRO A 593 -13.92 -3.24 -9.34
N SER A 594 -14.19 -2.31 -10.25
CA SER A 594 -15.19 -1.26 -10.05
C SER A 594 -16.17 -1.23 -11.21
N VAL A 595 -17.46 -0.96 -10.94
CA VAL A 595 -18.50 -0.97 -11.97
C VAL A 595 -19.28 0.34 -11.95
N ALA A 596 -19.45 0.93 -13.12
CA ALA A 596 -20.27 2.10 -13.36
C ALA A 596 -21.46 1.78 -14.26
N ARG A 597 -22.53 2.58 -14.19
CA ARG A 597 -23.61 2.59 -15.19
C ARG A 597 -23.91 4.00 -15.66
N PHE A 598 -23.82 4.17 -16.97
CA PHE A 598 -23.95 5.45 -17.66
C PHE A 598 -25.22 5.53 -18.53
N ASP A 599 -25.78 6.73 -18.60
CA ASP A 599 -26.70 7.12 -19.67
C ASP A 599 -25.90 7.85 -20.74
N LEU A 600 -25.71 7.20 -21.89
CA LEU A 600 -24.94 7.63 -23.06
C LEU A 600 -25.85 7.87 -24.26
N CYS A 601 -27.13 8.16 -24.03
CA CYS A 601 -27.97 8.81 -25.02
C CYS A 601 -27.62 10.33 -25.09
#